data_AF-W4GHS7-F1
#
_entry.id   AF-W4GHS7-F1
#
_cell.length_a   1.000
_cell.length_b   1.000
_cell.length_c   1.000
_cell.angle_alpha   90.00
_cell.angle_beta   90.00
_cell.angle_gamma   90.00
#
_symmetry.space_group_name_H-M   'P 1'
#
loop_
_entity.id
_entity.type
_entity.pdbx_description
1 polymer ?
#
loop_
_entity_poly.entity_id
_entity_poly.type
_entity_poly.pdbx_seq_one_letter_code
_entity_poly.pdbx_strand_id
1 'polypeptide(L)'
;MLGTLKNRMLEGGKQLKSTLEEHSAEMNKQRIQMNINMNSASERLTAVAAAATNVVSTVAKSTTSGPTTPASVLGTKEPDEVAGGPFFASFVHRQQQVLVGHHALVETGEKLSDVFTTTRRRVTAEAQSVMFLQHNFQNIAHIKDGIRSIRNSIASLVTLMEEVEQLLMSKTEEQLVIENATFAMEQQTELEQFEHMTLVEKQQRMNQRYVERQRALGDAFAKDLHTYHTIVTYQGHAPVLASQNYDVGSLESIEMAIQPDEDLETFYNDVDDDVPTWQLTEHDESSEVSAVLHNYDEEKSGDDEETKSQGTVPELPSQVPTSDGNVSHPNEQDD
;
A
#
# COMPACT_ATOMS: atom_id res chain seq x y z
N MET A 1 2.58 14.99 -13.48
CA MET A 1 2.28 14.69 -12.06
C MET A 1 2.44 13.20 -11.69
N LEU A 2 2.23 12.26 -12.62
CA LEU A 2 2.36 10.82 -12.36
C LEU A 2 3.80 10.33 -12.14
N GLY A 3 4.77 10.84 -12.92
CA GLY A 3 6.19 10.45 -12.80
C GLY A 3 6.84 10.85 -11.47
N THR A 4 6.46 12.00 -10.92
CA THR A 4 6.88 12.47 -9.59
C THR A 4 6.34 11.61 -8.46
N LEU A 5 5.15 11.02 -8.62
CA LEU A 5 4.57 10.11 -7.63
C LEU A 5 5.27 8.73 -7.66
N LYS A 6 5.53 8.20 -8.87
CA LYS A 6 6.26 6.94 -9.07
C LYS A 6 7.66 6.98 -8.46
N ASN A 7 8.40 8.07 -8.67
CA ASN A 7 9.73 8.23 -8.08
C ASN A 7 9.67 8.32 -6.55
N ARG A 8 8.67 9.01 -6.00
CA ARG A 8 8.49 9.11 -4.54
C ARG A 8 8.12 7.77 -3.90
N MET A 9 7.28 6.96 -4.57
CA MET A 9 6.93 5.60 -4.16
C MET A 9 8.14 4.65 -4.19
N LEU A 10 8.94 4.70 -5.26
CA LEU A 10 10.15 3.89 -5.37
C LEU A 10 11.19 4.27 -4.31
N GLU A 11 11.36 5.56 -4.03
CA GLU A 11 12.28 6.03 -3.00
C GLU A 11 11.80 5.66 -1.59
N GLY A 12 10.49 5.78 -1.33
CA GLY A 12 9.88 5.30 -0.08
C GLY A 12 10.04 3.79 0.11
N GLY A 13 9.89 3.00 -0.97
CA GLY A 13 10.12 1.56 -0.95
C GLY A 13 11.57 1.18 -0.63
N LYS A 14 12.54 1.91 -1.17
CA LYS A 14 13.97 1.71 -0.85
C LYS A 14 14.27 2.03 0.62
N GLN A 15 13.72 3.12 1.14
CA GLN A 15 13.89 3.51 2.55
C GLN A 15 13.26 2.48 3.50
N LEU A 16 12.08 1.96 3.18
CA LEU A 16 11.45 0.90 3.96
C LEU A 16 12.25 -0.40 3.93
N LYS A 17 12.80 -0.77 2.77
CA LYS A 17 13.65 -1.95 2.66
C LYS A 17 14.94 -1.80 3.48
N SER A 18 15.59 -0.63 3.40
CA SER A 18 16.79 -0.32 4.18
C SER A 18 16.53 -0.39 5.69
N THR A 19 15.43 0.20 6.16
CA THR A 19 15.07 0.18 7.59
C THR A 19 14.69 -1.21 8.08
N LEU A 20 14.06 -2.03 7.23
CA LEU A 20 13.74 -3.42 7.56
C LEU A 20 14.99 -4.31 7.64
N GLU A 21 15.94 -4.14 6.71
CA GLU A 21 17.21 -4.87 6.71
C GLU A 21 18.06 -4.49 7.94
N GLU A 22 18.13 -3.20 8.28
CA GLU A 22 18.84 -2.70 9.46
C GLU A 22 18.21 -3.22 10.77
N HIS A 23 16.88 -3.17 10.88
CA HIS A 23 16.17 -3.70 12.04
C HIS A 23 16.33 -5.22 12.19
N SER A 24 16.36 -5.95 11.06
CA SER A 24 16.63 -7.41 11.05
C SER A 24 18.05 -7.73 11.51
N ALA A 25 19.04 -6.96 11.05
CA ALA A 25 20.43 -7.10 11.47
C ALA A 25 20.61 -6.81 12.98
N GLU A 26 19.96 -5.77 13.49
CA GLU A 26 20.02 -5.41 14.92
C GLU A 26 19.33 -6.47 15.80
N MET A 27 18.18 -7.00 15.38
CA MET A 27 17.51 -8.12 16.05
C MET A 27 18.41 -9.37 16.12
N ASN A 28 19.11 -9.68 15.03
CA ASN A 28 20.03 -10.83 15.00
C ASN A 28 21.24 -10.60 15.93
N LYS A 29 21.81 -9.40 15.93
CA LYS A 29 22.89 -8.99 16.83
C LYS A 29 22.46 -9.07 18.30
N GLN A 30 21.27 -8.59 18.64
CA GLN A 30 20.71 -8.67 19.98
C GLN A 30 20.51 -10.12 20.44
N ARG A 31 20.03 -10.99 19.55
CA ARG A 31 19.88 -12.42 19.82
C ARG A 31 21.23 -13.12 20.07
N ILE A 32 22.26 -12.79 19.29
CA ILE A 32 23.62 -13.28 19.51
C ILE A 32 24.16 -12.81 20.86
N GLN A 33 23.99 -11.52 21.19
CA GLN A 33 24.41 -10.96 22.48
C GLN A 33 23.73 -11.65 23.67
N MET A 34 22.44 -11.96 23.56
CA MET A 34 21.67 -12.64 24.60
C MET A 34 22.19 -14.07 24.82
N ASN A 35 22.51 -14.80 23.74
CA ASN A 35 23.10 -16.13 23.80
C ASN A 35 24.49 -16.13 24.46
N ILE A 36 25.33 -15.13 24.16
CA ILE A 36 26.64 -14.98 24.79
C ILE A 36 26.49 -14.74 26.30
N ASN A 37 25.54 -13.88 26.70
CA ASN A 37 25.25 -13.65 28.12
C ASN A 37 24.73 -14.91 28.84
N MET A 38 23.85 -15.69 28.20
CA MET A 38 23.39 -16.96 28.77
C MET A 38 24.52 -17.97 28.95
N ASN A 39 25.42 -18.10 27.96
CA ASN A 39 26.56 -18.99 28.06
C ASN A 39 27.55 -18.53 29.15
N SER A 40 27.80 -17.22 29.29
CA SER A 40 28.64 -16.69 30.39
C SER A 40 28.00 -16.90 31.76
N ALA A 41 26.67 -16.76 31.88
CA ALA A 41 25.96 -17.06 33.12
C ALA A 41 26.04 -18.57 33.46
N SER A 42 25.93 -19.44 32.45
CA SER A 42 26.10 -20.89 32.63
C SER A 42 27.51 -21.26 33.07
N GLU A 43 28.56 -20.66 32.49
CA GLU A 43 29.95 -20.87 32.93
C GLU A 43 30.16 -20.41 34.38
N ARG A 44 29.60 -19.25 34.75
CA ARG A 44 29.66 -18.74 36.13
C ARG A 44 28.95 -19.68 37.11
N LEU A 45 27.82 -20.25 36.73
CA LEU A 45 27.10 -21.24 37.56
C LEU A 45 27.91 -22.54 37.71
N THR A 46 28.52 -23.05 36.64
CA THR A 46 29.39 -24.24 36.70
C THR A 46 30.64 -23.98 37.55
N ALA A 47 31.26 -22.79 37.47
CA ALA A 47 32.40 -22.41 38.31
C ALA A 47 32.02 -22.31 39.79
N VAL A 48 30.85 -21.77 40.12
CA VAL A 48 30.34 -21.70 41.50
C VAL A 48 30.02 -23.10 42.04
N ALA A 49 29.41 -23.97 41.24
CA ALA A 49 29.16 -25.36 41.62
C ALA A 49 30.47 -26.12 41.90
N ALA A 50 31.49 -25.97 41.04
CA ALA A 50 32.81 -26.56 41.26
C ALA A 50 33.49 -26.04 42.54
N ALA A 51 33.40 -24.73 42.81
CA ALA A 51 33.93 -24.14 44.03
C ALA A 51 33.21 -24.64 45.29
N ALA A 52 31.88 -24.76 45.26
CA ALA A 52 31.09 -25.31 46.37
C ALA A 52 31.44 -26.77 46.66
N THR A 53 31.65 -27.57 45.61
CA THR A 53 32.03 -29.00 45.75
C THR A 53 33.43 -29.14 46.34
N ASN A 54 34.37 -28.26 45.98
CA ASN A 54 35.72 -28.25 46.52
C ASN A 54 35.78 -27.83 47.99
N VAL A 55 34.93 -26.88 48.43
CA VAL A 55 34.85 -26.47 49.85
C VAL A 55 34.27 -27.58 50.74
N VAL A 56 33.28 -28.33 50.25
CA VAL A 56 32.72 -29.48 50.99
C VAL A 56 33.72 -30.63 51.10
N SER A 57 34.51 -30.87 50.05
CA SER A 57 35.57 -31.88 50.02
C SER A 57 36.73 -31.56 50.98
N THR A 58 37.17 -30.31 51.07
CA THR A 58 38.27 -29.91 51.98
C THR A 58 37.85 -29.96 53.45
N VAL A 59 36.59 -29.65 53.77
CA VAL A 59 36.05 -29.80 55.12
C VAL A 59 35.92 -31.28 55.53
N ALA A 60 35.50 -32.17 54.61
CA ALA A 60 35.44 -33.60 54.86
C ALA A 60 36.83 -34.26 55.02
N LYS A 61 37.87 -33.68 54.41
CA LYS A 61 39.26 -34.17 54.52
C LYS A 61 40.01 -33.63 55.74
N SER A 62 39.56 -32.52 56.34
CA SER A 62 40.18 -31.94 57.53
C SER A 62 39.72 -32.58 58.86
N THR A 63 38.75 -33.51 58.83
CA THR A 63 38.27 -34.25 60.01
C THR A 63 38.86 -35.66 60.16
N THR A 64 39.81 -36.05 59.30
CA THR A 64 40.44 -37.39 59.32
C THR A 64 41.96 -37.40 59.46
N SER A 65 42.58 -36.33 59.98
CA SER A 65 43.95 -36.43 60.48
C SER A 65 43.95 -37.05 61.88
N GLY A 66 44.38 -38.32 61.92
CA GLY A 66 44.66 -39.05 63.15
C GLY A 66 45.71 -38.36 64.04
N PRO A 67 45.86 -38.83 65.29
CA PRO A 67 46.66 -38.15 66.30
C PRO A 67 48.15 -38.18 65.92
N THR A 68 48.68 -37.05 65.47
CA THR A 68 50.13 -36.85 65.43
C THR A 68 50.65 -36.66 66.85
N THR A 69 51.49 -37.61 67.26
CA THR A 69 52.42 -37.64 68.39
C THR A 69 52.79 -36.27 68.99
N PRO A 70 52.90 -36.14 70.33
CA PRO A 70 53.29 -34.88 70.94
C PRO A 70 54.79 -34.62 70.71
N ALA A 71 55.10 -33.45 70.15
CA ALA A 71 56.45 -32.91 70.18
C ALA A 71 56.81 -32.59 71.64
N SER A 72 57.84 -33.26 72.13
CA SER A 72 58.53 -32.95 73.37
C SER A 72 59.12 -31.54 73.27
N VAL A 73 58.53 -30.58 73.98
CA VAL A 73 59.18 -29.29 74.28
C VAL A 73 59.58 -29.34 75.75
N LEU A 74 60.83 -29.73 75.95
CA LEU A 74 61.55 -29.73 77.21
C LEU A 74 61.80 -28.27 77.63
N GLY A 75 60.92 -27.72 78.46
CA GLY A 75 61.16 -26.47 79.18
C GLY A 75 61.90 -26.77 80.48
N THR A 76 63.20 -26.46 80.50
CA THR A 76 64.08 -26.58 81.66
C THR A 76 63.68 -25.61 82.76
N LYS A 77 63.04 -26.10 83.83
CA LYS A 77 63.04 -25.45 85.14
C LYS A 77 63.07 -26.53 86.21
N GLU A 78 63.94 -26.36 87.20
CA GLU A 78 64.29 -27.33 88.24
C GLU A 78 63.07 -28.01 88.90
N PRO A 79 63.20 -29.30 89.29
CA PRO A 79 62.15 -30.02 89.99
C PRO A 79 62.10 -29.55 91.45
N ASP A 80 61.13 -28.71 91.78
CA ASP A 80 60.71 -28.55 93.16
C ASP A 80 59.98 -29.84 93.58
N GLU A 81 60.45 -30.48 94.65
CA GLU A 81 60.09 -31.83 95.11
C GLU A 81 58.69 -31.93 95.72
N VAL A 82 57.66 -31.50 94.98
CA VAL A 82 56.27 -31.78 95.31
C VAL A 82 55.82 -32.96 94.47
N ALA A 83 55.65 -34.12 95.10
CA ALA A 83 55.09 -35.31 94.48
C ALA A 83 53.77 -34.96 93.74
N GLY A 84 53.80 -34.99 92.41
CA GLY A 84 52.66 -34.65 91.55
C GLY A 84 52.88 -33.48 90.57
N GLY A 85 53.94 -32.66 90.72
CA GLY A 85 54.20 -31.49 89.84
C GLY A 85 54.15 -31.76 88.32
N PRO A 86 54.81 -32.81 87.80
CA PRO A 86 54.76 -33.16 86.37
C PRO A 86 53.36 -33.62 85.92
N PHE A 87 52.64 -34.31 86.82
CA PHE A 87 51.26 -34.74 86.55
C PHE A 87 50.32 -33.55 86.49
N PHE A 88 50.38 -32.62 87.45
CA PHE A 88 49.58 -31.40 87.44
C PHE A 88 49.91 -30.49 86.24
N ALA A 89 51.18 -30.36 85.86
CA ALA A 89 51.57 -29.62 84.66
C ALA A 89 51.01 -30.27 83.38
N SER A 90 51.08 -31.60 83.26
CA SER A 90 50.49 -32.33 82.13
C SER A 90 48.95 -32.25 82.11
N PHE A 91 48.32 -32.24 83.29
CA PHE A 91 46.87 -32.10 83.45
C PHE A 91 46.41 -30.70 83.03
N VAL A 92 47.09 -29.64 83.50
CA VAL A 92 46.82 -28.26 83.10
C VAL A 92 47.05 -28.07 81.60
N HIS A 93 48.12 -28.65 81.04
CA HIS A 93 48.38 -28.60 79.60
C HIS A 93 47.28 -29.29 78.80
N ARG A 94 46.83 -30.47 79.23
CA ARG A 94 45.74 -31.20 78.59
C ARG A 94 44.41 -30.44 78.70
N GLN A 95 44.14 -29.83 79.84
CA GLN A 95 42.96 -28.99 80.04
C GLN A 95 42.98 -27.76 79.12
N GLN A 96 44.13 -27.09 79.01
CA GLN A 96 44.32 -25.96 78.09
C GLN A 96 44.12 -26.39 76.63
N GLN A 97 44.65 -27.54 76.24
CA GLN A 97 44.49 -28.07 74.89
C GLN A 97 43.03 -28.41 74.56
N VAL A 98 42.28 -28.95 75.52
CA VAL A 98 40.84 -29.20 75.38
C VAL A 98 40.06 -27.89 75.25
N LEU A 99 40.38 -26.87 76.05
CA LEU A 99 39.73 -25.56 75.96
C LEU A 99 39.99 -24.87 74.61
N VAL A 100 41.23 -24.90 74.12
CA VAL A 100 41.59 -24.35 72.79
C VAL A 100 40.87 -25.12 71.68
N GLY A 101 40.82 -26.45 71.76
CA GLY A 101 40.09 -27.29 70.81
C GLY A 101 38.59 -27.00 70.81
N HIS A 102 37.97 -26.83 71.98
CA HIS A 102 36.57 -26.47 72.12
C HIS A 102 36.30 -25.07 71.54
N HIS A 103 37.15 -24.09 71.82
CA HIS A 103 37.01 -22.74 71.26
C HIS A 103 37.09 -22.75 69.72
N ALA A 104 38.07 -23.46 69.15
CA ALA A 104 38.19 -23.62 67.71
C ALA A 104 36.95 -24.31 67.11
N LEU A 105 36.41 -25.32 67.79
CA LEU A 105 35.19 -26.00 67.35
C LEU A 105 33.99 -25.04 67.36
N VAL A 106 33.80 -24.26 68.41
CA VAL A 106 32.71 -23.26 68.50
C VAL A 106 32.85 -22.21 67.40
N GLU A 107 34.05 -21.67 67.18
CA GLU A 107 34.31 -20.65 66.15
C GLU A 107 34.06 -21.19 64.73
N THR A 108 34.45 -22.45 64.46
CA THR A 108 34.15 -23.09 63.18
C THR A 108 32.65 -23.35 63.01
N GLY A 109 31.94 -23.69 64.09
CA GLY A 109 30.49 -23.82 64.10
C GLY A 109 29.77 -22.50 63.82
N GLU A 110 30.25 -21.39 64.38
CA GLU A 110 29.73 -20.05 64.14
C GLU A 110 29.93 -19.62 62.67
N LYS A 111 31.16 -19.77 62.15
CA LYS A 111 31.46 -19.50 60.72
C LYS A 111 30.59 -20.34 59.79
N LEU A 112 30.37 -21.61 60.13
CA LEU A 112 29.52 -22.50 59.35
C LEU A 112 28.05 -22.04 59.38
N SER A 113 27.56 -21.60 60.55
CA SER A 113 26.24 -21.00 60.69
C SER A 113 26.09 -19.74 59.82
N ASP A 114 27.10 -18.87 59.79
CA ASP A 114 27.10 -17.66 58.96
C ASP A 114 27.10 -17.98 57.46
N VAL A 115 27.87 -18.99 57.03
CA VAL A 115 27.85 -19.47 55.64
C VAL A 115 26.47 -20.03 55.30
N PHE A 116 25.84 -20.79 56.18
CA PHE A 116 24.49 -21.32 55.95
C PHE A 116 23.43 -20.23 55.88
N THR A 117 23.46 -19.23 56.76
CA THR A 117 22.50 -18.12 56.72
C THR A 117 22.69 -17.26 55.46
N THR A 118 23.93 -17.00 55.08
CA THR A 118 24.26 -16.26 53.85
C THR A 118 23.84 -17.03 52.60
N THR A 119 24.12 -18.34 52.55
CA THR A 119 23.72 -19.21 51.45
C THR A 119 22.19 -19.28 51.34
N ARG A 120 21.48 -19.41 52.47
CA ARG A 120 20.01 -19.38 52.49
C ARG A 120 19.47 -18.08 51.94
N ARG A 121 19.99 -16.93 52.39
CA ARG A 121 19.59 -15.61 51.85
C ARG A 121 19.83 -15.51 50.34
N ARG A 122 20.99 -15.97 49.86
CA ARG A 122 21.30 -15.99 48.43
C ARG A 122 20.31 -16.85 47.64
N VAL A 123 20.01 -18.06 48.11
CA VAL A 123 19.04 -18.96 47.44
C VAL A 123 17.64 -18.33 47.42
N THR A 124 17.22 -17.67 48.50
CA THR A 124 15.94 -16.93 48.51
C THR A 124 15.93 -15.77 47.50
N ALA A 125 17.01 -15.00 47.41
CA ALA A 125 17.12 -13.93 46.42
C ALA A 125 17.13 -14.47 44.98
N GLU A 126 17.81 -15.59 44.74
CA GLU A 126 17.83 -16.27 43.44
C GLU A 126 16.43 -16.79 43.06
N ALA A 127 15.72 -17.42 44.00
CA ALA A 127 14.33 -17.84 43.79
C ALA A 127 13.40 -16.66 43.45
N GLN A 128 13.57 -15.52 44.12
CA GLN A 128 12.84 -14.29 43.78
C GLN A 128 13.17 -13.80 42.38
N SER A 129 14.45 -13.79 41.98
CA SER A 129 14.88 -13.38 40.64
C SER A 129 14.27 -14.25 39.54
N VAL A 130 14.13 -15.57 39.77
CA VAL A 130 13.48 -16.50 38.84
C VAL A 130 12.00 -16.18 38.69
N MET A 131 11.31 -15.84 39.78
CA MET A 131 9.90 -15.40 39.70
C MET A 131 9.75 -14.11 38.89
N PHE A 132 10.66 -13.14 39.05
CA PHE A 132 10.64 -11.92 38.24
C PHE A 132 10.91 -12.18 36.75
N LEU A 133 11.81 -13.11 36.43
CA LEU A 133 12.05 -13.54 35.05
C LEU A 133 10.82 -14.22 34.45
N GLN A 134 10.16 -15.10 35.21
CA GLN A 134 8.92 -15.74 34.78
C GLN A 134 7.83 -14.72 34.46
N HIS A 135 7.64 -13.72 35.33
CA HIS A 135 6.70 -12.63 35.08
C HIS A 135 7.06 -11.83 33.82
N ASN A 136 8.36 -11.55 33.59
CA ASN A 136 8.81 -10.88 32.37
C ASN A 136 8.52 -11.72 31.11
N PHE A 137 8.77 -13.02 31.14
CA PHE A 137 8.45 -13.89 30.01
C PHE A 137 6.95 -13.91 29.70
N GLN A 138 6.11 -13.87 30.73
CA GLN A 138 4.66 -13.75 30.55
C GLN A 138 4.28 -12.43 29.87
N ASN A 139 4.87 -11.31 30.31
CA ASN A 139 4.64 -10.00 29.68
C ASN A 139 5.12 -9.98 28.22
N ILE A 140 6.29 -10.55 27.93
CA ILE A 140 6.82 -10.66 26.57
C ILE A 140 5.88 -11.51 25.70
N ALA A 141 5.31 -12.60 26.25
CA ALA A 141 4.32 -13.41 25.54
C ALA A 141 3.06 -12.61 25.21
N HIS A 142 2.53 -11.84 26.17
CA HIS A 142 1.39 -10.95 25.93
C HIS A 142 1.67 -9.88 24.88
N ILE A 143 2.85 -9.25 24.92
CA ILE A 143 3.29 -8.27 23.92
C ILE A 143 3.38 -8.93 22.54
N LYS A 144 3.96 -10.13 22.46
CA LYS A 144 4.05 -10.89 21.20
C LYS A 144 2.69 -11.19 20.60
N ASP A 145 1.72 -11.59 21.42
CA ASP A 145 0.35 -11.85 20.96
C ASP A 145 -0.36 -10.55 20.54
N GLY A 146 -0.13 -9.45 21.25
CA GLY A 146 -0.57 -8.11 20.85
C GLY A 146 -0.02 -7.68 19.50
N ILE A 147 1.29 -7.84 19.27
CA ILE A 147 1.95 -7.56 17.98
C ILE A 147 1.35 -8.43 16.87
N ARG A 148 1.11 -9.72 17.14
CA ARG A 148 0.47 -10.63 16.19
C ARG A 148 -0.94 -10.17 15.82
N SER A 149 -1.73 -9.72 16.81
CA SER A 149 -3.07 -9.17 16.59
C SER A 149 -3.03 -7.91 15.71
N ILE A 150 -2.15 -6.95 16.03
CA ILE A 150 -1.95 -5.73 15.24
C ILE A 150 -1.58 -6.07 13.79
N ARG A 151 -0.63 -6.99 13.61
CA ARG A 151 -0.22 -7.42 12.27
C ARG A 151 -1.39 -8.04 11.49
N ASN A 152 -2.24 -8.84 12.12
CA ASN A 152 -3.41 -9.41 11.47
C ASN A 152 -4.43 -8.33 11.10
N SER A 153 -4.60 -7.32 11.95
CA SER A 153 -5.44 -6.13 11.64
C SER A 153 -4.90 -5.35 10.45
N ILE A 154 -3.58 -5.11 10.39
CA ILE A 154 -2.94 -4.45 9.24
C ILE A 154 -3.14 -5.26 7.96
N ALA A 155 -2.97 -6.59 8.01
CA ALA A 155 -3.21 -7.45 6.84
C ALA A 155 -4.66 -7.33 6.34
N SER A 156 -5.64 -7.29 7.25
CA SER A 156 -7.05 -7.07 6.90
C SER A 156 -7.33 -5.66 6.37
N LEU A 157 -6.59 -4.64 6.82
CA LEU A 157 -6.72 -3.29 6.30
C LEU A 157 -6.19 -3.20 4.87
N VAL A 158 -5.08 -3.88 4.57
CA VAL A 158 -4.52 -3.94 3.21
C VAL A 158 -5.52 -4.56 2.24
N THR A 159 -6.18 -5.67 2.60
CA THR A 159 -7.21 -6.27 1.73
C THR A 159 -8.39 -5.33 1.52
N LEU A 160 -8.84 -4.60 2.56
CA LEU A 160 -9.90 -3.61 2.41
C LEU A 160 -9.48 -2.43 1.51
N MET A 161 -8.21 -2.00 1.59
CA MET A 161 -7.68 -0.95 0.71
C MET A 161 -7.65 -1.40 -0.75
N GLU A 162 -7.29 -2.65 -1.02
CA GLU A 162 -7.34 -3.24 -2.36
C GLU A 162 -8.79 -3.27 -2.90
N GLU A 163 -9.77 -3.66 -2.07
CA GLU A 163 -11.19 -3.63 -2.43
C GLU A 163 -11.69 -2.21 -2.75
N VAL A 164 -11.29 -1.21 -1.95
CA VAL A 164 -11.65 0.19 -2.19
C VAL A 164 -11.00 0.73 -3.46
N GLU A 165 -9.75 0.38 -3.74
CA GLU A 165 -9.08 0.77 -4.99
C GLU A 165 -9.79 0.18 -6.20
N GLN A 166 -10.15 -1.11 -6.15
CA GLN A 166 -10.89 -1.77 -7.22
C GLN A 166 -12.27 -1.14 -7.45
N LEU A 167 -12.99 -0.81 -6.38
CA LEU A 167 -14.27 -0.12 -6.45
C LEU A 167 -14.12 1.27 -7.08
N LEU A 168 -13.09 2.02 -6.67
CA LEU A 168 -12.83 3.36 -7.20
C LEU A 168 -12.53 3.30 -8.71
N MET A 169 -11.66 2.38 -9.14
CA MET A 169 -11.36 2.17 -10.56
C MET A 169 -12.63 1.86 -11.35
N SER A 170 -13.42 0.89 -10.90
CA SER A 170 -14.68 0.50 -11.56
C SER A 170 -15.66 1.68 -11.65
N LYS A 171 -15.81 2.46 -10.57
CA LYS A 171 -16.73 3.61 -10.58
C LYS A 171 -16.25 4.73 -11.51
N THR A 172 -14.94 4.98 -11.57
CA THR A 172 -14.39 5.98 -12.49
C THR A 172 -14.49 5.56 -13.95
N GLU A 173 -14.32 4.26 -14.24
CA GLU A 173 -14.51 3.72 -15.59
C GLU A 173 -15.98 3.79 -16.00
N GLU A 174 -16.90 3.38 -15.13
CA GLU A 174 -18.35 3.50 -15.35
C GLU A 174 -18.75 4.95 -15.64
N GLN A 175 -18.26 5.90 -14.83
CA GLN A 175 -18.55 7.32 -15.02
C GLN A 175 -18.03 7.84 -16.38
N LEU A 176 -16.81 7.44 -16.78
CA LEU A 176 -16.25 7.82 -18.08
C LEU A 176 -17.06 7.23 -19.24
N VAL A 177 -17.47 5.96 -19.12
CA VAL A 177 -18.33 5.31 -20.13
C VAL A 177 -19.66 6.02 -20.26
N ILE A 178 -20.29 6.40 -19.13
CA ILE A 178 -21.55 7.16 -19.14
C ILE A 178 -21.35 8.52 -19.81
N GLU A 179 -20.33 9.29 -19.41
CA GLU A 179 -20.04 10.61 -19.97
C GLU A 179 -19.77 10.54 -21.48
N ASN A 180 -18.99 9.56 -21.92
CA ASN A 180 -18.71 9.33 -23.34
C ASN A 180 -19.98 8.92 -24.11
N ALA A 181 -20.81 8.05 -23.55
CA ALA A 181 -22.09 7.66 -24.16
C ALA A 181 -23.05 8.86 -24.27
N THR A 182 -23.14 9.70 -23.22
CA THR A 182 -23.96 10.91 -23.27
C THR A 182 -23.46 11.90 -24.32
N PHE A 183 -22.14 12.09 -24.42
CA PHE A 183 -21.54 12.96 -25.42
C PHE A 183 -21.77 12.46 -26.85
N ALA A 184 -21.61 11.15 -27.09
CA ALA A 184 -21.89 10.55 -28.39
C ALA A 184 -23.38 10.69 -28.76
N MET A 185 -24.29 10.54 -27.80
CA MET A 185 -25.72 10.74 -28.02
C MET A 185 -26.06 12.20 -28.36
N GLU A 186 -25.44 13.17 -27.68
CA GLU A 186 -25.60 14.60 -27.99
C GLU A 186 -25.07 14.92 -29.39
N GLN A 187 -23.88 14.43 -29.76
CA GLN A 187 -23.34 14.60 -31.12
C GLN A 187 -24.24 14.00 -32.19
N GLN A 188 -24.77 12.80 -31.95
CA GLN A 188 -25.69 12.16 -32.87
C GLN A 188 -26.98 12.97 -33.04
N THR A 189 -27.53 13.49 -31.94
CA THR A 189 -28.73 14.35 -31.98
C THR A 189 -28.47 15.64 -32.75
N GLU A 190 -27.30 16.26 -32.57
CA GLU A 190 -26.90 17.46 -33.30
C GLU A 190 -26.76 17.17 -34.81
N LEU A 191 -26.15 16.05 -35.18
CA LEU A 191 -26.03 15.61 -36.57
C LEU A 191 -27.40 15.38 -37.24
N GLU A 192 -28.33 14.73 -36.54
CA GLU A 192 -29.69 14.51 -37.03
C GLU A 192 -30.45 15.83 -37.25
N GLN A 193 -30.27 16.81 -36.36
CA GLN A 193 -30.85 18.14 -36.54
C GLN A 193 -30.27 18.86 -37.76
N PHE A 194 -28.94 18.77 -37.96
CA PHE A 194 -28.30 19.35 -39.15
C PHE A 194 -28.76 18.69 -40.44
N GLU A 195 -28.88 17.36 -40.46
CA GLU A 195 -29.38 16.61 -41.62
C GLU A 195 -30.84 17.00 -41.93
N HIS A 196 -31.70 17.03 -40.92
CA HIS A 196 -33.09 17.44 -41.07
C HIS A 196 -33.21 18.87 -41.61
N MET A 197 -32.47 19.82 -41.02
CA MET A 197 -32.47 21.21 -41.49
C MET A 197 -32.00 21.32 -42.94
N THR A 198 -30.94 20.58 -43.31
CA THR A 198 -30.42 20.54 -44.68
C THR A 198 -31.44 19.95 -45.65
N LEU A 199 -32.18 18.92 -45.24
CA LEU A 199 -33.22 18.29 -46.04
C LEU A 199 -34.41 19.23 -46.27
N VAL A 200 -34.86 19.92 -45.22
CA VAL A 200 -35.92 20.95 -45.30
C VAL A 200 -35.50 22.09 -46.22
N GLU A 201 -34.26 22.60 -46.10
CA GLU A 201 -33.75 23.66 -46.96
C GLU A 201 -33.68 23.21 -48.43
N LYS A 202 -33.20 21.98 -48.68
CA LYS A 202 -33.15 21.38 -50.02
C LYS A 202 -34.56 21.27 -50.62
N GLN A 203 -35.54 20.81 -49.85
CA GLN A 203 -36.93 20.71 -50.27
C GLN A 203 -37.53 22.09 -50.58
N GLN A 204 -37.25 23.09 -49.73
CA GLN A 204 -37.71 24.46 -49.95
C GLN A 204 -37.12 25.05 -51.24
N ARG A 205 -35.81 24.87 -51.48
CA ARG A 205 -35.16 25.30 -52.74
C ARG A 205 -35.76 24.61 -53.96
N MET A 206 -36.10 23.33 -53.86
CA MET A 206 -36.77 22.61 -54.96
C MET A 206 -38.16 23.17 -55.23
N ASN A 207 -38.96 23.41 -54.18
CA ASN A 207 -40.29 24.00 -54.30
C ASN A 207 -40.22 25.41 -54.91
N GLN A 208 -39.25 26.24 -54.50
CA GLN A 208 -39.02 27.56 -55.09
C GLN A 208 -38.77 27.47 -56.60
N ARG A 209 -37.88 26.58 -57.04
CA ARG A 209 -37.63 26.37 -58.48
C ARG A 209 -38.88 25.92 -59.24
N TYR A 210 -39.71 25.08 -58.62
CA TYR A 210 -40.97 24.65 -59.23
C TYR A 210 -41.95 25.82 -59.38
N VAL A 211 -42.13 26.62 -58.33
CA VAL A 211 -42.98 27.83 -58.35
C VAL A 211 -42.48 28.85 -59.36
N GLU A 212 -41.16 29.10 -59.42
CA GLU A 212 -40.56 29.99 -60.41
C GLU A 212 -40.80 29.50 -61.85
N ARG A 213 -40.66 28.19 -62.10
CA ARG A 213 -40.95 27.59 -63.41
C ARG A 213 -42.43 27.72 -63.76
N GLN A 214 -43.34 27.48 -62.82
CA GLN A 214 -44.78 27.67 -63.04
C GLN A 214 -45.10 29.13 -63.36
N ARG A 215 -44.52 30.08 -62.61
CA ARG A 215 -44.69 31.52 -62.86
C ARG A 215 -44.16 31.91 -64.24
N ALA A 216 -42.96 31.47 -64.61
CA ALA A 216 -42.38 31.75 -65.92
C ALA A 216 -43.23 31.17 -67.07
N LEU A 217 -43.80 29.98 -66.88
CA LEU A 217 -44.71 29.36 -67.84
C LEU A 217 -46.03 30.15 -67.95
N GLY A 218 -46.60 30.59 -66.83
CA GLY A 218 -47.76 31.48 -66.79
C GLY A 218 -47.51 32.82 -67.50
N ASP A 219 -46.36 33.45 -67.25
CA ASP A 219 -45.94 34.69 -67.93
C ASP A 219 -45.76 34.48 -69.44
N ALA A 220 -45.25 33.33 -69.87
CA ALA A 220 -45.12 32.98 -71.28
C ALA A 220 -46.50 32.80 -71.95
N PHE A 221 -47.42 32.08 -71.30
CA PHE A 221 -48.79 31.92 -71.80
C PHE A 221 -49.55 33.25 -71.86
N ALA A 222 -49.39 34.12 -70.85
CA ALA A 222 -50.00 35.45 -70.87
C ALA A 222 -49.51 36.31 -72.04
N LYS A 223 -48.19 36.26 -72.33
CA LYS A 223 -47.60 36.94 -73.49
C LYS A 223 -48.12 36.37 -74.82
N ASP A 224 -48.24 35.05 -74.93
CA ASP A 224 -48.75 34.37 -76.11
C ASP A 224 -50.23 34.70 -76.35
N LEU A 225 -51.08 34.60 -75.31
CA LEU A 225 -52.49 35.04 -75.36
C LEU A 225 -52.62 36.51 -75.75
N HIS A 226 -51.77 37.39 -75.22
CA HIS A 226 -51.76 38.80 -75.59
C HIS A 226 -51.37 38.99 -77.07
N THR A 227 -50.42 38.21 -77.57
CA THR A 227 -49.99 38.22 -78.97
C THR A 227 -51.13 37.76 -79.87
N TYR A 228 -51.80 36.65 -79.54
CA TYR A 228 -52.99 36.18 -80.26
C TYR A 228 -54.11 37.22 -80.25
N HIS A 229 -54.46 37.77 -79.09
CA HIS A 229 -55.49 38.81 -78.99
C HIS A 229 -55.15 40.02 -79.86
N THR A 230 -53.88 40.43 -79.86
CA THR A 230 -53.37 41.50 -80.71
C THR A 230 -53.55 41.17 -82.20
N ILE A 231 -53.12 39.98 -82.64
CA ILE A 231 -53.27 39.53 -84.03
C ILE A 231 -54.75 39.49 -84.46
N VAL A 232 -55.63 38.92 -83.62
CA VAL A 232 -57.08 38.86 -83.86
C VAL A 232 -57.67 40.26 -84.01
N THR A 233 -57.27 41.19 -83.15
CA THR A 233 -57.70 42.59 -83.21
C THR A 233 -57.20 43.28 -84.48
N TYR A 234 -55.95 43.04 -84.91
CA TYR A 234 -55.39 43.59 -86.15
C TYR A 234 -56.03 43.03 -87.43
N GLN A 235 -56.52 41.79 -87.44
CA GLN A 235 -57.21 41.18 -88.59
C GLN A 235 -58.70 41.58 -88.71
N GLY A 236 -59.18 42.52 -87.90
CA GLY A 236 -60.52 43.11 -88.01
C GLY A 236 -61.68 42.14 -87.69
N HIS A 237 -61.39 40.95 -87.18
CA HIS A 237 -62.40 39.98 -86.76
C HIS A 237 -62.41 39.92 -85.23
N ALA A 238 -63.22 40.76 -84.60
CA ALA A 238 -63.58 40.54 -83.20
C ALA A 238 -64.42 39.25 -83.12
N PRO A 239 -63.96 38.17 -82.46
CA PRO A 239 -64.81 37.02 -82.23
C PRO A 239 -65.77 37.43 -81.12
N VAL A 240 -67.05 37.50 -81.43
CA VAL A 240 -68.11 37.49 -80.42
C VAL A 240 -68.04 36.12 -79.75
N LEU A 241 -67.33 36.02 -78.62
CA LEU A 241 -67.42 34.86 -77.76
C LEU A 241 -68.83 34.87 -77.15
N ALA A 242 -69.70 34.03 -77.70
CA ALA A 242 -70.96 33.69 -77.09
C ALA A 242 -70.67 33.21 -75.66
N SER A 243 -71.26 33.89 -74.68
CA SER A 243 -71.28 33.49 -73.29
C SER A 243 -72.01 32.16 -73.15
N GLN A 244 -71.31 31.05 -73.35
CA GLN A 244 -71.73 29.78 -72.80
C GLN A 244 -71.16 29.70 -71.39
N ASN A 245 -72.07 29.76 -70.41
CA ASN A 245 -71.82 29.40 -69.02
C ASN A 245 -71.33 27.96 -68.98
N TYR A 246 -70.02 27.79 -69.08
CA TYR A 246 -69.35 26.65 -68.49
C TYR A 246 -68.65 27.18 -67.25
N ASP A 247 -69.01 26.60 -66.12
CA ASP A 247 -68.38 26.82 -64.83
C ASP A 247 -66.93 26.32 -64.96
N VAL A 248 -66.02 27.20 -65.37
CA VAL A 248 -64.59 26.92 -65.40
C VAL A 248 -64.14 27.03 -63.96
N GLY A 249 -64.27 25.92 -63.23
CA GLY A 249 -63.71 25.79 -61.89
C GLY A 249 -62.26 26.28 -61.91
N SER A 250 -61.93 27.19 -61.00
CA SER A 250 -60.57 27.69 -60.82
C SER A 250 -59.61 26.50 -60.76
N LEU A 251 -58.53 26.49 -61.55
CA LEU A 251 -57.53 25.40 -61.54
C LEU A 251 -56.91 25.15 -60.15
N GLU A 252 -57.16 26.06 -59.21
CA GLU A 252 -56.84 25.97 -57.79
C GLU A 252 -57.68 24.93 -57.01
N SER A 253 -58.81 24.46 -57.57
CA SER A 253 -59.64 23.41 -56.96
C SER A 253 -59.32 21.98 -57.43
N ILE A 254 -58.34 21.82 -58.33
CA ILE A 254 -57.77 20.50 -58.63
C ILE A 254 -56.68 20.22 -57.60
N GLU A 255 -57.08 19.74 -56.43
CA GLU A 255 -56.18 19.13 -55.47
C GLU A 255 -55.60 17.87 -56.11
N MET A 256 -54.33 17.92 -56.50
CA MET A 256 -53.58 16.75 -56.95
C MET A 256 -53.34 15.86 -55.73
N ALA A 257 -54.31 15.01 -55.42
CA ALA A 257 -54.19 13.96 -54.42
C ALA A 257 -53.13 12.96 -54.90
N ILE A 258 -51.87 13.22 -54.54
CA ILE A 258 -50.84 12.19 -54.56
C ILE A 258 -51.22 11.24 -53.41
N GLN A 259 -52.02 10.23 -53.73
CA GLN A 259 -52.18 9.11 -52.83
C GLN A 259 -50.79 8.48 -52.63
N PRO A 260 -50.35 8.23 -51.39
CA PRO A 260 -49.15 7.45 -51.18
C PRO A 260 -49.40 6.07 -51.81
N ASP A 261 -48.51 5.62 -52.69
CA ASP A 261 -48.54 4.26 -53.22
C ASP A 261 -48.55 3.29 -52.03
N GLU A 262 -49.66 2.59 -51.84
CA GLU A 262 -49.84 1.59 -50.76
C GLU A 262 -48.90 0.37 -50.94
N ASP A 263 -48.16 0.31 -52.05
CA ASP A 263 -47.27 -0.79 -52.43
C ASP A 263 -45.77 -0.55 -52.15
N LEU A 264 -45.37 0.55 -51.49
CA LEU A 264 -43.94 0.72 -51.13
C LEU A 264 -43.48 -0.32 -50.11
N GLU A 265 -44.32 -0.68 -49.13
CA GLU A 265 -43.97 -1.74 -48.17
C GLU A 265 -43.83 -3.10 -48.86
N THR A 266 -44.66 -3.40 -49.86
CA THR A 266 -44.54 -4.61 -50.67
C THR A 266 -43.25 -4.60 -51.50
N PHE A 267 -42.88 -3.46 -52.09
CA PHE A 267 -41.65 -3.32 -52.87
C PHE A 267 -40.36 -3.46 -52.04
N TYR A 268 -40.35 -3.01 -50.78
CA TYR A 268 -39.17 -3.18 -49.89
C TYR A 268 -39.15 -4.52 -49.14
N ASN A 269 -40.31 -5.19 -48.98
CA ASN A 269 -40.39 -6.49 -48.31
C ASN A 269 -40.30 -7.70 -49.26
N ASP A 270 -40.47 -7.52 -50.58
CA ASP A 270 -40.26 -8.56 -51.61
C ASP A 270 -38.79 -8.71 -52.05
N VAL A 271 -37.83 -8.11 -51.32
CA VAL A 271 -36.42 -8.53 -51.44
C VAL A 271 -36.25 -9.79 -50.61
N ASP A 272 -36.59 -10.93 -51.24
CA ASP A 272 -36.15 -12.25 -50.82
C ASP A 272 -34.66 -12.22 -50.42
N ASP A 273 -34.34 -12.95 -49.34
CA ASP A 273 -33.01 -13.24 -48.79
C ASP A 273 -32.03 -13.94 -49.78
N ASP A 274 -32.24 -13.84 -51.09
CA ASP A 274 -31.31 -14.30 -52.12
C ASP A 274 -30.37 -13.15 -52.52
N VAL A 275 -29.39 -12.91 -51.66
CA VAL A 275 -28.20 -12.10 -51.94
C VAL A 275 -27.60 -12.52 -53.29
N PRO A 276 -27.62 -11.67 -54.34
CA PRO A 276 -26.77 -11.87 -55.49
C PRO A 276 -25.33 -11.62 -55.02
N THR A 277 -24.58 -12.70 -54.89
CA THR A 277 -23.13 -12.65 -54.74
C THR A 277 -22.59 -11.99 -56.01
N TRP A 278 -22.35 -10.68 -55.97
CA TRP A 278 -21.56 -10.01 -56.99
C TRP A 278 -20.11 -10.48 -56.80
N GLN A 279 -19.78 -11.58 -57.47
CA GLN A 279 -18.40 -11.94 -57.79
C GLN A 279 -17.79 -10.77 -58.56
N LEU A 280 -17.08 -9.90 -57.86
CA LEU A 280 -16.22 -8.91 -58.48
C LEU A 280 -14.91 -9.61 -58.84
N THR A 281 -14.86 -10.12 -60.06
CA THR A 281 -13.66 -10.60 -60.73
C THR A 281 -12.64 -9.45 -60.80
N GLU A 282 -11.45 -9.69 -60.24
CA GLU A 282 -10.28 -8.83 -60.39
C GLU A 282 -9.80 -8.78 -61.85
N HIS A 283 -9.67 -7.57 -62.39
CA HIS A 283 -8.66 -7.15 -63.37
C HIS A 283 -8.76 -5.61 -63.44
N ASP A 284 -7.96 -4.89 -62.66
CA ASP A 284 -6.62 -4.39 -63.02
C ASP A 284 -6.70 -3.31 -64.12
N GLU A 285 -6.52 -2.04 -63.71
CA GLU A 285 -5.60 -1.07 -64.33
C GLU A 285 -5.69 0.31 -63.64
N SER A 286 -4.68 0.61 -62.81
CA SER A 286 -4.18 1.94 -62.39
C SER A 286 -5.08 2.80 -61.45
N SER A 287 -4.62 3.45 -60.37
CA SER A 287 -3.26 3.91 -60.02
C SER A 287 -3.19 4.21 -58.51
N GLU A 288 -2.14 3.66 -57.87
CA GLU A 288 -1.30 4.11 -56.74
C GLU A 288 -1.80 5.31 -55.89
N VAL A 289 -1.75 5.30 -54.55
CA VAL A 289 -0.50 5.25 -53.75
C VAL A 289 -0.71 4.58 -52.37
N SER A 290 -0.06 3.43 -52.21
CA SER A 290 0.74 2.94 -51.08
C SER A 290 0.37 3.29 -49.64
N ALA A 291 -0.20 2.30 -48.95
CA ALA A 291 0.30 1.89 -47.65
C ALA A 291 1.00 0.55 -47.83
N VAL A 292 2.28 0.40 -47.44
CA VAL A 292 2.89 -0.86 -46.99
C VAL A 292 4.34 -0.63 -46.50
N LEU A 293 4.53 -1.04 -45.25
CA LEU A 293 5.74 -1.49 -44.53
C LEU A 293 7.02 -0.63 -44.45
N HIS A 294 7.45 -0.37 -43.21
CA HIS A 294 8.63 -1.09 -42.70
C HIS A 294 8.67 -1.17 -41.16
N ASN A 295 8.64 -2.40 -40.63
CA ASN A 295 9.26 -2.76 -39.35
C ASN A 295 10.78 -2.53 -39.47
N TYR A 296 11.38 -1.91 -38.45
CA TYR A 296 12.76 -2.17 -38.06
C TYR A 296 12.87 -2.25 -36.55
N ASP A 297 13.46 -3.35 -36.13
CA ASP A 297 13.91 -3.69 -34.79
C ASP A 297 15.33 -3.12 -34.58
N GLU A 298 15.59 -2.74 -33.33
CA GLU A 298 16.87 -2.77 -32.59
C GLU A 298 18.17 -2.19 -33.21
N GLU A 299 18.71 -1.09 -32.63
CA GLU A 299 20.14 -1.00 -32.27
C GLU A 299 20.37 -0.12 -31.02
N LYS A 300 21.17 -0.67 -30.10
CA LYS A 300 21.86 -0.01 -28.98
C LYS A 300 22.98 0.90 -29.48
N SER A 301 23.16 2.06 -28.83
CA SER A 301 24.46 2.73 -28.57
C SER A 301 24.15 3.99 -27.72
N GLY A 302 24.55 4.09 -26.46
CA GLY A 302 25.88 4.58 -26.04
C GLY A 302 25.88 6.12 -26.01
N ASP A 303 25.82 6.74 -24.81
CA ASP A 303 26.91 7.57 -24.22
C ASP A 303 27.33 8.75 -25.13
N ASP A 304 27.42 10.01 -24.73
CA ASP A 304 27.64 10.60 -23.42
C ASP A 304 27.61 12.14 -23.58
N GLU A 305 27.65 12.85 -22.45
CA GLU A 305 28.16 14.22 -22.24
C GLU A 305 27.25 15.48 -22.24
N GLU A 306 27.23 16.05 -21.03
CA GLU A 306 27.45 17.46 -20.66
C GLU A 306 26.72 18.59 -21.40
N THR A 307 25.76 19.20 -20.70
CA THR A 307 25.81 20.66 -20.50
C THR A 307 25.53 21.05 -19.05
N LYS A 308 26.64 21.41 -18.41
CA LYS A 308 26.85 22.16 -17.19
C LYS A 308 26.17 23.54 -17.24
N SER A 309 25.35 23.86 -16.24
CA SER A 309 25.04 25.26 -15.89
C SER A 309 25.13 25.44 -14.37
N GLN A 310 26.10 26.29 -13.99
CA GLN A 310 26.45 26.72 -12.65
C GLN A 310 25.40 27.65 -12.03
N GLY A 311 25.44 27.73 -10.69
CA GLY A 311 24.98 28.87 -9.87
C GLY A 311 23.62 28.61 -9.21
N THR A 312 23.37 28.82 -7.91
CA THR A 312 24.07 29.61 -6.89
C THR A 312 23.49 29.20 -5.52
N VAL A 313 24.33 29.06 -4.49
CA VAL A 313 23.93 28.94 -3.08
C VAL A 313 23.51 30.33 -2.56
N PRO A 314 22.40 30.44 -1.82
CA PRO A 314 22.48 30.95 -0.43
C PRO A 314 21.54 30.15 0.50
N GLU A 315 22.03 29.61 1.61
CA GLU A 315 22.17 30.26 2.92
C GLU A 315 21.02 29.85 3.86
N LEU A 316 21.39 29.07 4.88
CA LEU A 316 20.55 28.69 6.01
C LEU A 316 20.16 29.95 6.82
N PRO A 317 19.04 29.88 7.56
CA PRO A 317 19.11 30.28 8.95
C PRO A 317 18.78 29.11 9.88
N SER A 318 19.80 28.77 10.64
CA SER A 318 19.73 28.22 11.99
C SER A 318 18.73 29.01 12.84
N GLN A 319 17.78 28.33 13.48
CA GLN A 319 17.25 28.76 14.78
C GLN A 319 16.78 27.56 15.61
N VAL A 320 17.60 27.25 16.60
CA VAL A 320 17.27 26.54 17.83
C VAL A 320 16.41 27.48 18.70
N PRO A 321 15.46 26.96 19.49
CA PRO A 321 15.38 27.41 20.86
C PRO A 321 15.53 26.25 21.84
N THR A 322 16.50 26.42 22.72
CA THR A 322 16.68 25.71 23.98
C THR A 322 15.56 26.07 24.97
N SER A 323 15.35 25.11 25.87
CA SER A 323 14.50 25.06 27.06
C SER A 323 14.27 26.35 27.84
N ASP A 324 13.06 26.48 28.39
CA ASP A 324 12.76 26.60 29.83
C ASP A 324 11.25 26.28 29.99
N GLY A 325 10.79 25.31 30.79
CA GLY A 325 11.07 25.18 32.21
C GLY A 325 9.93 25.85 32.99
N ASN A 326 8.75 25.22 33.08
CA ASN A 326 7.93 25.42 34.27
C ASN A 326 7.03 24.21 34.58
N VAL A 327 7.30 23.66 35.76
CA VAL A 327 6.56 22.63 36.46
C VAL A 327 5.33 23.28 37.09
N SER A 328 4.15 22.69 36.88
CA SER A 328 3.02 22.84 37.81
C SER A 328 2.22 21.54 37.83
N HIS A 329 2.47 20.74 38.87
CA HIS A 329 1.50 19.79 39.41
C HIS A 329 0.33 20.57 40.01
N PRO A 330 -0.91 20.10 39.85
CA PRO A 330 -1.90 20.17 40.90
C PRO A 330 -2.04 18.79 41.54
N ASN A 331 -1.72 18.78 42.81
CA ASN A 331 -2.12 17.77 43.77
C ASN A 331 -3.60 18.03 44.07
N GLU A 332 -4.51 17.14 43.68
CA GLU A 332 -5.85 17.08 44.26
C GLU A 332 -6.02 15.69 44.86
N GLN A 333 -5.81 15.66 46.18
CA GLN A 333 -6.57 14.81 47.08
C GLN A 333 -8.01 15.31 47.07
N ASP A 334 -8.97 14.40 46.94
CA ASP A 334 -10.18 14.39 47.75
C ASP A 334 -10.82 12.99 47.66
N ASP A 335 -10.99 12.42 48.86
CA ASP A 335 -11.81 11.29 49.34
C ASP A 335 -11.94 9.97 48.56
#